data_AF-A0A350LXW2-F1
#
_entry.id   AF-A0A350LXW2-F1
#
_cell.length_a   1.000
_cell.length_b   1.000
_cell.length_c   1.000
_cell.angle_alpha   90.00
_cell.angle_beta   90.00
_cell.angle_gamma   90.00
#
_symmetry.space_group_name_H-M   'P 1'
#
loop_
_entity.id
_entity.type
_entity.pdbx_description
1 polymer ?
#
loop_
_entity_poly.entity_id
_entity_poly.type
_entity_poly.pdbx_seq_one_letter_code
_entity_poly.pdbx_strand_id
1 'polypeptide(L)'
;MRKLPLLTIFAISFALLEAIVVIYIRRILPEDGWKYIKNIQDIMEFLIRHKIFFIEQTREAGTIVILLCVAIFAGTKFKERFAYFLWIFAIWDIFYYIFLYIYLRWPDSLFTIDILFLIPKPWIAPVIVPVLCSIFMLFISILFLKK
;
A
#
# COMPACT_ATOMS: atom_id res chain seq x y z
N MET A 1 18.35 1.28 15.12
CA MET A 1 18.28 2.60 14.44
C MET A 1 19.16 2.74 13.20
N ARG A 2 20.42 2.25 13.16
CA ARG A 2 21.30 2.39 11.98
C ARG A 2 20.75 1.86 10.65
N LYS A 3 19.84 0.86 10.70
CA LYS A 3 19.20 0.26 9.52
C LYS A 3 18.04 1.09 8.95
N LEU A 4 17.46 2.01 9.73
CA LEU A 4 16.23 2.72 9.35
C LEU A 4 16.36 3.53 8.06
N PRO A 5 17.47 4.27 7.79
CA PRO A 5 17.60 5.00 6.54
C PRO A 5 17.50 4.10 5.30
N LEU A 6 18.16 2.93 5.32
CA LEU A 6 18.10 1.97 4.23
C LEU A 6 16.71 1.35 4.08
N LEU A 7 16.07 1.00 5.20
CA LEU A 7 14.71 0.47 5.18
C LEU A 7 13.69 1.49 4.69
N THR A 8 13.87 2.78 5.00
CA THR A 8 13.04 3.87 4.49
C THR A 8 13.24 4.04 2.98
N ILE A 9 14.49 4.08 2.49
CA ILE A 9 14.78 4.16 1.04
C ILE A 9 14.15 2.97 0.31
N PHE A 10 14.28 1.77 0.86
CA PHE A 10 13.64 0.57 0.33
C PHE A 10 12.12 0.72 0.28
N ALA A 11 11.47 1.09 1.38
CA ALA A 11 10.01 1.23 1.47
C ALA A 11 9.46 2.26 0.48
N ILE A 12 10.11 3.42 0.38
CA ILE A 12 9.75 4.48 -0.58
C ILE A 12 9.91 3.97 -2.03
N SER A 13 11.04 3.33 -2.33
CA SER A 13 11.29 2.81 -3.68
C SER A 13 10.29 1.72 -4.06
N PHE A 14 9.94 0.86 -3.10
CA PHE A 14 8.96 -0.19 -3.30
C PHE A 14 7.52 0.36 -3.44
N ALA A 15 7.18 1.41 -2.70
CA ALA A 15 5.92 2.12 -2.85
C ALA A 15 5.76 2.74 -4.24
N LEU A 16 6.85 3.27 -4.81
CA LEU A 16 6.85 3.78 -6.18
C LEU A 16 6.54 2.66 -7.19
N LEU A 17 7.15 1.48 -7.04
CA LEU A 17 6.88 0.34 -7.93
C LEU A 17 5.41 -0.07 -7.89
N GLU A 18 4.85 -0.18 -6.69
CA GLU A 18 3.44 -0.54 -6.49
C GLU A 18 2.50 0.53 -7.08
N ALA A 19 2.79 1.81 -6.85
CA ALA A 19 2.04 2.92 -7.44
C ALA A 19 2.12 2.90 -8.98
N ILE A 20 3.29 2.62 -9.57
CA ILE A 20 3.46 2.52 -11.02
C ILE A 20 2.59 1.41 -11.61
N VAL A 21 2.51 0.24 -10.96
CA VAL A 21 1.62 -0.84 -11.43
C VAL A 21 0.17 -0.36 -11.47
N VAL A 22 -0.31 0.29 -10.41
CA VAL A 22 -1.68 0.83 -10.34
C VAL A 22 -1.91 1.94 -11.37
N ILE A 23 -0.91 2.79 -11.61
CA ILE A 23 -0.96 3.81 -12.67
C ILE A 23 -1.10 3.16 -14.05
N TYR A 24 -0.34 2.09 -14.32
CA TYR A 24 -0.46 1.37 -15.59
C TYR A 24 -1.80 0.68 -15.74
N ILE A 25 -2.34 0.06 -14.68
CA ILE A 25 -3.69 -0.51 -14.68
C ILE A 25 -4.72 0.58 -15.05
N ARG A 26 -4.63 1.76 -14.44
CA ARG A 26 -5.53 2.88 -14.73
C ARG A 26 -5.39 3.44 -16.15
N ARG A 27 -4.21 3.37 -16.75
CA ARG A 27 -3.95 3.89 -18.12
C ARG A 27 -4.23 2.89 -19.23
N ILE A 28 -3.98 1.60 -18.99
CA ILE A 28 -4.14 0.54 -20.00
C ILE A 28 -5.61 0.14 -20.13
N LEU A 29 -6.34 0.16 -19.02
CA LEU A 29 -7.76 -0.16 -19.05
C LEU A 29 -8.54 1.03 -19.64
N PRO A 30 -9.57 0.78 -20.48
CA PRO A 30 -10.19 1.81 -21.30
C PRO A 30 -10.59 3.06 -20.50
N GLU A 31 -10.26 4.26 -21.01
CA GLU A 31 -10.54 5.55 -20.35
C GLU A 31 -12.03 5.72 -19.98
N ASP A 32 -12.91 5.13 -20.78
CA ASP A 32 -14.35 5.13 -20.53
C ASP A 32 -14.71 4.31 -19.28
N GLY A 33 -13.95 3.27 -18.96
CA GLY A 33 -14.17 2.40 -17.81
C GLY A 33 -14.14 3.15 -16.49
N TRP A 34 -13.20 4.09 -16.33
CA TRP A 34 -13.07 4.89 -15.10
C TRP A 34 -14.14 6.00 -15.00
N LYS A 35 -14.67 6.49 -16.13
CA LYS A 35 -15.80 7.44 -16.13
C LYS A 35 -17.09 6.85 -15.59
N TYR A 36 -17.28 5.53 -15.70
CA TYR A 36 -18.47 4.84 -15.20
C TYR A 36 -18.31 4.28 -13.79
N ILE A 37 -17.13 4.43 -13.17
CA ILE A 37 -16.91 4.06 -11.76
C ILE A 37 -17.53 5.15 -10.88
N LYS A 38 -18.75 4.89 -10.42
CA LYS A 38 -19.49 5.73 -9.49
C LYS A 38 -19.40 5.20 -8.07
N ASN A 39 -19.17 3.91 -7.92
CA ASN A 39 -19.06 3.23 -6.65
C ASN A 39 -18.03 2.08 -6.72
N ILE A 40 -17.86 1.40 -5.59
CA ILE A 40 -16.84 0.35 -5.45
C ILE A 40 -17.30 -0.95 -6.12
N GLN A 41 -18.61 -1.18 -6.22
CA GLN A 41 -19.15 -2.30 -6.98
C GLN A 41 -18.70 -2.20 -8.44
N ASP A 42 -18.72 -1.00 -9.03
CA ASP A 42 -18.23 -0.77 -10.39
C ASP A 42 -16.74 -1.12 -10.52
N ILE A 43 -15.91 -0.80 -9.53
CA ILE A 43 -14.49 -1.18 -9.51
C ILE A 43 -14.36 -2.70 -9.46
N MET A 44 -15.08 -3.37 -8.56
CA MET A 44 -14.99 -4.84 -8.44
C MET A 44 -15.46 -5.55 -9.70
N GLU A 45 -16.60 -5.14 -10.26
CA GLU A 45 -17.09 -5.67 -11.53
C GLU A 45 -16.12 -5.43 -12.67
N PHE A 46 -15.48 -4.26 -12.69
CA PHE A 46 -14.46 -3.92 -13.68
C PHE A 46 -13.24 -4.85 -13.58
N LEU A 47 -12.72 -5.06 -12.37
CA LEU A 47 -11.58 -5.96 -12.14
C LEU A 47 -11.91 -7.40 -12.53
N ILE A 48 -13.13 -7.86 -12.23
CA ILE A 48 -13.61 -9.21 -12.58
C ILE A 48 -13.79 -9.34 -14.09
N ARG A 49 -14.45 -8.37 -14.74
CA ARG A 49 -14.70 -8.36 -16.18
C ARG A 49 -13.41 -8.42 -16.99
N HIS A 50 -12.38 -7.69 -16.55
CA HIS A 50 -11.08 -7.65 -17.21
C HIS A 50 -10.13 -8.78 -16.75
N LYS A 51 -10.60 -9.71 -15.91
CA LYS A 51 -9.82 -10.85 -15.39
C LYS A 51 -8.54 -10.46 -14.65
N ILE A 52 -8.51 -9.27 -14.07
CA ILE A 52 -7.37 -8.73 -13.31
C ILE A 52 -7.55 -8.85 -11.81
N PHE A 53 -8.75 -9.17 -11.32
CA PHE A 53 -9.04 -9.29 -9.88
C PHE A 53 -8.08 -10.25 -9.16
N PHE A 54 -7.89 -11.45 -9.70
CA PHE A 54 -6.98 -12.44 -9.10
C PHE A 54 -5.51 -12.02 -9.20
N ILE A 55 -5.13 -11.34 -10.29
CA ILE A 55 -3.77 -10.81 -10.48
C ILE A 55 -3.47 -9.79 -9.38
N GLU A 56 -4.39 -8.87 -9.12
CA GLU A 56 -4.24 -7.88 -8.04
C GLU A 56 -4.17 -8.52 -6.66
N GLN A 57 -4.99 -9.54 -6.38
CA GLN A 57 -4.88 -10.29 -5.12
C GLN A 57 -3.51 -10.95 -4.95
N THR A 58 -2.97 -11.57 -6.01
CA THR A 58 -1.65 -12.19 -5.96
C THR A 58 -0.52 -11.16 -5.84
N ARG A 59 -0.66 -10.00 -6.46
CA ARG A 59 0.27 -8.87 -6.35
C ARG A 59 0.31 -8.37 -4.91
N GLU A 60 -0.83 -8.06 -4.32
CA GLU A 60 -0.94 -7.60 -2.93
C GLU A 60 -0.38 -8.63 -1.93
N ALA A 61 -0.67 -9.93 -2.15
CA ALA A 61 -0.09 -11.00 -1.34
C ALA A 61 1.45 -11.02 -1.47
N GLY A 62 1.97 -10.86 -2.68
CA GLY A 62 3.40 -10.72 -2.94
C GLY A 62 4.02 -9.53 -2.21
N THR A 63 3.35 -8.38 -2.21
CA THR A 63 3.77 -7.17 -1.49
C THR A 63 3.91 -7.44 0.01
N ILE A 64 2.91 -8.06 0.63
CA ILE A 64 2.97 -8.43 2.06
C ILE A 64 4.12 -9.39 2.33
N VAL A 65 4.32 -10.41 1.49
CA VAL A 65 5.42 -11.37 1.64
C VAL A 65 6.78 -10.67 1.54
N ILE A 66 6.98 -9.78 0.58
CA ILE A 66 8.23 -9.02 0.43
C ILE A 66 8.51 -8.18 1.68
N LEU A 67 7.51 -7.43 2.15
CA LEU A 67 7.63 -6.60 3.36
C LEU A 67 7.97 -7.44 4.60
N LEU A 68 7.33 -8.60 4.77
CA LEU A 68 7.62 -9.55 5.83
C LEU A 68 9.04 -10.09 5.75
N CYS A 69 9.50 -10.52 4.57
CA CYS A 69 10.85 -11.04 4.36
C CYS A 69 11.91 -10.00 4.75
N VAL A 70 11.77 -8.75 4.28
CA VAL A 70 12.72 -7.68 4.59
C VAL A 70 12.74 -7.39 6.10
N ALA A 71 11.58 -7.37 6.75
CA ALA A 71 11.49 -7.17 8.19
C ALA A 71 12.15 -8.31 9.00
N ILE A 72 11.97 -9.56 8.55
CA ILE A 72 12.59 -10.74 9.17
C ILE A 72 14.12 -10.69 9.03
N PHE A 73 14.65 -10.31 7.87
CA PHE A 73 16.09 -10.16 7.66
C PHE A 73 16.68 -8.95 8.39
N ALA A 74 15.91 -7.88 8.56
CA ALA A 74 16.37 -6.70 9.28
C ALA A 74 16.51 -6.93 10.79
N GLY A 75 15.64 -7.74 11.39
CA GLY A 75 15.58 -7.95 12.85
C GLY A 75 16.12 -9.29 13.34
N THR A 76 16.76 -9.26 14.51
CA THR A 76 17.28 -10.48 15.18
C THR A 76 16.22 -11.13 16.07
N LYS A 77 15.50 -10.32 16.85
CA LYS A 77 14.46 -10.75 17.79
C LYS A 77 13.07 -10.49 17.22
N PHE A 78 12.07 -11.25 17.68
CA PHE A 78 10.68 -11.07 17.24
C PHE A 78 10.19 -9.62 17.36
N LYS A 79 10.44 -8.94 18.49
CA LYS A 79 10.07 -7.53 18.68
C LYS A 79 10.74 -6.59 17.68
N GLU A 80 12.00 -6.87 17.34
CA GLU A 80 12.76 -6.06 16.38
C GLU A 80 12.22 -6.27 14.96
N ARG A 81 11.97 -7.52 14.56
CA ARG A 81 11.37 -7.88 13.27
C ARG A 81 9.98 -7.25 13.12
N PHE A 82 9.16 -7.32 14.15
CA PHE A 82 7.84 -6.71 14.15
C PHE A 82 7.94 -5.18 14.02
N ALA A 83 8.85 -4.53 14.75
CA ALA A 83 9.05 -3.09 14.62
C ALA A 83 9.52 -2.69 13.22
N TYR A 84 10.48 -3.42 12.63
CA TYR A 84 10.90 -3.15 11.25
C TYR A 84 9.78 -3.39 10.24
N PHE A 85 8.93 -4.39 10.44
CA PHE A 85 7.74 -4.59 9.60
C PHE A 85 6.81 -3.38 9.67
N LEU A 86 6.46 -2.93 10.87
CA LEU A 86 5.61 -1.74 11.07
C LEU A 86 6.22 -0.49 10.40
N TRP A 87 7.54 -0.31 10.53
CA TRP A 87 8.24 0.80 9.90
C TRP A 87 8.11 0.78 8.37
N ILE A 88 8.49 -0.34 7.75
CA ILE A 88 8.53 -0.45 6.29
C ILE A 88 7.10 -0.39 5.73
N PHE A 89 6.15 -1.10 6.34
CA PHE A 89 4.75 -1.11 5.92
C PHE A 89 4.16 0.30 5.95
N ALA A 90 4.35 1.04 7.05
CA ALA A 90 3.79 2.38 7.18
C ALA A 90 4.40 3.41 6.21
N ILE A 91 5.72 3.35 6.00
CA ILE A 91 6.36 4.22 5.00
C ILE A 91 5.88 3.85 3.59
N TRP A 92 5.80 2.56 3.29
CA TRP A 92 5.33 2.07 2.00
C TRP A 92 3.91 2.57 1.69
N ASP A 93 2.99 2.41 2.64
CA ASP A 93 1.58 2.79 2.53
C ASP A 93 1.40 4.31 2.31
N ILE A 94 2.09 5.14 3.10
CA ILE A 94 2.02 6.59 2.96
C ILE A 94 2.57 7.04 1.60
N PHE A 95 3.74 6.52 1.21
CA PHE A 95 4.39 6.94 -0.04
C PHE A 95 3.66 6.42 -1.28
N TYR A 96 2.95 5.30 -1.17
CA TYR A 96 2.08 4.80 -2.24
C TYR A 96 1.04 5.87 -2.62
N TYR A 97 0.32 6.44 -1.64
CA TYR A 97 -0.62 7.53 -1.88
C TYR A 97 0.05 8.81 -2.38
N ILE A 98 1.24 9.15 -1.87
CA ILE A 98 2.00 10.32 -2.37
C ILE A 98 2.31 10.17 -3.86
N PHE A 99 2.78 9.00 -4.30
CA PHE A 99 3.08 8.76 -5.71
C PHE A 99 1.83 8.76 -6.57
N LEU A 100 0.74 8.12 -6.13
CA LEU A 100 -0.53 8.21 -6.84
C LEU A 100 -0.99 9.66 -7.00
N TYR A 101 -0.82 10.50 -5.99
CA TYR A 101 -1.18 11.91 -6.07
C TYR A 101 -0.30 12.67 -7.06
N ILE A 102 1.01 12.40 -7.08
CA ILE A 102 1.95 13.02 -8.02
C ILE A 102 1.58 12.70 -9.47
N TYR A 103 1.25 11.45 -9.79
CA TYR A 103 1.05 11.00 -11.18
C TYR A 103 -0.39 11.08 -11.68
N LEU A 104 -1.37 10.97 -10.78
CA LEU A 104 -2.80 10.88 -11.12
C LEU A 104 -3.64 11.98 -10.48
N ARG A 105 -3.07 12.82 -9.61
CA ARG A 105 -3.81 13.75 -8.74
C ARG A 105 -4.86 13.09 -7.86
N TRP A 106 -4.73 11.78 -7.65
CA TRP A 106 -5.63 10.98 -6.83
C TRP A 106 -4.88 10.50 -5.57
N PRO A 107 -5.50 10.50 -4.38
CA PRO A 107 -6.89 10.90 -4.11
C PRO A 107 -7.06 12.42 -4.09
N ASP A 108 -8.23 12.90 -4.50
CA ASP A 108 -8.57 14.33 -4.46
C ASP A 108 -8.71 14.87 -3.03
N SER A 109 -9.04 13.99 -2.08
CA SER A 109 -9.19 14.30 -0.66
C SER A 109 -8.80 13.09 0.20
N LEU A 110 -8.37 13.32 1.44
CA LEU A 110 -8.14 12.23 2.40
C LEU A 110 -9.44 11.46 2.75
N PHE A 111 -10.61 12.04 2.47
CA PHE A 111 -11.91 11.38 2.65
C PHE A 111 -12.39 10.62 1.41
N THR A 112 -11.63 10.63 0.32
CA THR A 112 -11.93 9.80 -0.84
C THR A 112 -11.89 8.33 -0.43
N ILE A 113 -12.93 7.58 -0.80
CA ILE A 113 -13.01 6.16 -0.53
C ILE A 113 -12.04 5.41 -1.45
N ASP A 114 -11.34 4.45 -0.85
CA ASP A 114 -10.39 3.59 -1.53
C ASP A 114 -10.62 2.11 -1.19
N ILE A 115 -10.07 1.25 -2.05
CA ILE A 115 -9.91 -0.19 -1.80
C ILE A 115 -8.48 -0.39 -1.32
N LEU A 116 -8.30 -0.52 -0.01
CA LEU A 116 -6.98 -0.60 0.62
C LEU A 116 -6.25 -1.90 0.27
N PHE A 117 -6.98 -3.00 0.30
CA PHE A 117 -6.50 -4.36 -0.01
C PHE A 117 -7.70 -5.19 -0.48
N LEU A 118 -7.49 -6.09 -1.44
CA LEU A 118 -8.45 -7.07 -1.93
C LEU A 118 -8.40 -8.41 -1.16
N ILE A 119 -7.35 -8.64 -0.37
CA ILE A 119 -7.14 -9.87 0.40
C ILE A 119 -7.38 -9.69 1.91
N PRO A 120 -7.94 -10.70 2.63
CA PRO A 120 -8.65 -11.88 2.10
C PRO A 120 -10.03 -11.54 1.53
N LYS A 121 -10.54 -10.35 1.84
CA LYS A 121 -11.76 -9.74 1.30
C LYS A 121 -11.46 -8.26 1.06
N PRO A 122 -12.17 -7.55 0.17
CA PRO A 122 -11.95 -6.12 -0.05
C PRO A 122 -12.10 -5.28 1.23
N TRP A 123 -11.05 -4.54 1.57
CA TRP A 123 -11.02 -3.55 2.64
C TRP A 123 -11.32 -2.20 2.04
N ILE A 124 -12.43 -1.64 2.45
CA ILE A 124 -12.95 -0.39 1.91
C ILE A 124 -12.95 0.65 3.02
N ALA A 125 -12.25 1.75 2.82
CA ALA A 125 -12.25 2.86 3.76
C ALA A 125 -11.81 4.17 3.07
N PRO A 126 -12.06 5.33 3.67
CA PRO A 126 -11.44 6.57 3.22
C PRO A 126 -9.92 6.52 3.43
N VAL A 127 -9.15 7.18 2.56
CA VAL A 127 -7.67 7.21 2.59
C VAL A 127 -7.09 7.70 3.92
N ILE A 128 -7.84 8.50 4.68
CA ILE A 128 -7.40 8.92 6.02
C ILE A 128 -7.19 7.74 6.98
N VAL A 129 -7.94 6.65 6.82
CA VAL A 129 -7.88 5.47 7.69
C VAL A 129 -6.52 4.77 7.60
N PRO A 130 -6.04 4.30 6.43
CA PRO A 130 -4.72 3.68 6.31
C PRO A 130 -3.60 4.65 6.70
N VAL A 131 -3.70 5.94 6.35
CA VAL A 131 -2.69 6.95 6.72
C VAL A 131 -2.57 7.10 8.25
N LEU A 132 -3.70 7.17 8.97
CA LEU A 132 -3.68 7.22 10.44
C LEU A 132 -3.14 5.93 11.05
N CYS A 133 -3.50 4.77 10.50
CA CYS A 133 -2.93 3.50 10.91
C CYS A 133 -1.40 3.49 10.72
N SER A 134 -0.92 3.95 9.57
CA SER A 134 0.51 4.05 9.25
C SER A 134 1.26 4.99 10.20
N ILE A 135 0.69 6.15 10.54
CA ILE A 135 1.26 7.04 11.56
C ILE A 135 1.37 6.33 12.92
N PHE A 136 0.34 5.60 13.34
CA PHE A 136 0.36 4.84 14.58
C PHE A 136 1.39 3.70 14.58
N MET A 137 1.52 3.00 13.45
CA MET A 137 2.54 1.97 13.25
C MET A 137 3.96 2.53 13.36
N LEU A 138 4.23 3.71 12.78
CA LEU A 138 5.52 4.39 12.92
C LEU A 138 5.83 4.71 14.39
N PHE A 139 4.84 5.22 15.13
CA PHE A 139 5.00 5.51 16.55
C PHE A 139 5.37 4.25 17.35
N ILE A 140 4.63 3.14 17.17
CA ILE A 140 4.92 1.86 17.83
C ILE A 140 6.31 1.34 17.45
N SER A 141 6.67 1.41 16.16
CA SER A 141 7.98 0.98 15.68
C SER A 141 9.10 1.73 16.40
N ILE A 142 9.00 3.05 16.52
CA ILE A 142 9.99 3.87 17.22
C ILE A 142 10.11 3.45 18.68
N LEU A 143 8.99 3.23 19.37
CA LEU A 143 8.98 2.78 20.76
C LEU A 143 9.68 1.44 20.95
N PHE A 144 9.48 0.49 20.02
CA PHE A 144 10.09 -0.84 20.12
C PHE A 144 11.58 -0.85 19.77
N LEU A 145 12.03 0.09 18.92
CA LEU A 145 13.44 0.23 18.52
C LEU A 145 14.26 1.16 19.42
N LYS A 146 13.62 1.88 20.37
CA LYS A 146 14.26 2.82 21.30
C LYS A 146 14.91 2.17 22.54
N LYS A 147 15.18 0.87 22.52
CA LYS A 147 15.91 0.16 23.58
C LYS A 147 17.29 -0.27 23.12
#